data_AF-A0A1S6H489-F1
#
_entry.id   AF-A0A1S6H489-F1
#
_cell.length_a   1.000
_cell.length_b   1.000
_cell.length_c   1.000
_cell.angle_alpha   90.00
_cell.angle_beta   90.00
_cell.angle_gamma   90.00
#
_symmetry.space_group_name_H-M   'P 1'
#
loop_
_entity.id
_entity.type
_entity.pdbx_description
1 polymer ?
#
loop_
_entity_poly.entity_id
_entity_poly.type
_entity_poly.pdbx_seq_one_letter_code
_entity_poly.pdbx_strand_id
1 'polypeptide(L)'
;MRRRPFSTLNRFILTAVLTIGVAQVLRWFWPGDIFYNPGLAFSWQLPSLAVLIVSGGFLALVGWWFYTYRWLGPIWAVAGGMIFGGGASNLLERFMFDGKVADYINFFNLTTTNLADLVIVVGIGLALKRIWNHQ
;
A
#
# COMPACT_ATOMS: atom_id res chain seq x y z
N MET A 1 -20.74 21.34 -21.62
CA MET A 1 -20.48 19.91 -21.30
C MET A 1 -19.85 19.80 -19.92
N ARG A 2 -20.59 19.34 -18.89
CA ARG A 2 -20.00 18.99 -17.59
C ARG A 2 -19.16 17.73 -17.78
N ARG A 3 -17.82 17.84 -17.71
CA ARG A 3 -16.91 16.68 -17.65
C ARG A 3 -17.43 15.76 -16.55
N ARG A 4 -17.81 14.52 -16.86
CA ARG A 4 -18.26 13.56 -15.84
C ARG A 4 -17.09 13.40 -14.85
N PRO A 5 -17.21 13.87 -13.60
CA PRO A 5 -16.12 13.71 -12.65
C PRO A 5 -15.92 12.21 -12.46
N PHE A 6 -14.68 11.71 -12.64
CA PHE A 6 -14.32 10.35 -12.26
C PHE A 6 -14.90 10.06 -10.87
N SER A 7 -15.75 9.03 -10.76
CA SER A 7 -16.37 8.65 -9.50
C SER A 7 -15.28 8.36 -8.47
N THR A 8 -15.54 8.62 -7.19
CA THR A 8 -14.56 8.37 -6.11
C THR A 8 -14.04 6.94 -6.14
N LEU A 9 -14.90 5.97 -6.49
CA LEU A 9 -14.52 4.58 -6.69
C LEU A 9 -13.47 4.39 -7.79
N ASN A 10 -13.65 5.03 -8.95
CA ASN A 10 -12.68 4.92 -10.05
C ASN A 10 -11.31 5.47 -9.64
N ARG A 11 -11.28 6.53 -8.83
CA ARG A 11 -10.02 7.09 -8.32
C ARG A 11 -9.31 6.15 -7.37
N PHE A 12 -10.06 5.50 -6.47
CA PHE A 12 -9.51 4.49 -5.58
C PHE A 12 -8.94 3.31 -6.37
N ILE A 13 -9.73 2.74 -7.28
CA ILE A 13 -9.31 1.60 -8.12
C ILE A 13 -8.07 1.97 -8.95
N LEU A 14 -8.11 3.11 -9.64
CA LEU A 14 -6.99 3.56 -10.47
C LEU A 14 -5.73 3.74 -9.62
N THR A 15 -5.85 4.39 -8.46
CA THR A 15 -4.69 4.62 -7.59
C THR A 15 -4.13 3.31 -7.05
N ALA A 16 -5.00 2.37 -6.65
CA ALA A 16 -4.58 1.05 -6.18
C ALA A 16 -3.87 0.24 -7.28
N VAL A 17 -4.45 0.15 -8.47
CA VAL A 17 -3.86 -0.56 -9.62
C VAL A 17 -2.53 0.06 -10.04
N LEU A 18 -2.45 1.40 -10.12
CA LEU A 18 -1.20 2.09 -10.44
C LEU A 18 -0.14 1.84 -9.36
N THR A 19 -0.52 1.85 -8.08
CA THR A 19 0.42 1.57 -6.99
C THR A 19 0.98 0.16 -7.09
N ILE A 20 0.13 -0.86 -7.31
CA ILE A 20 0.57 -2.24 -7.50
C ILE A 20 1.50 -2.34 -8.71
N GLY A 21 1.06 -1.82 -9.86
CA GLY A 21 1.83 -1.90 -11.10
C GLY A 21 3.20 -1.23 -11.00
N VAL A 22 3.27 0.01 -10.48
CA VAL A 22 4.52 0.76 -10.36
C VAL A 22 5.45 0.12 -9.33
N ALA A 23 4.94 -0.33 -8.17
CA ALA A 23 5.76 -1.01 -7.17
C ALA A 23 6.38 -2.31 -7.69
N GLN A 24 5.57 -3.10 -8.40
CA GLN A 24 6.02 -4.36 -8.97
C GLN A 24 7.02 -4.14 -10.12
N VAL A 25 6.75 -3.19 -11.04
CA VAL A 25 7.70 -2.82 -12.10
C VAL A 25 9.02 -2.35 -11.50
N LEU A 26 8.99 -1.43 -10.52
CA LEU A 26 10.24 -0.95 -9.92
C LEU A 26 11.04 -2.08 -9.27
N ARG A 27 10.35 -3.01 -8.60
CA ARG A 27 10.98 -4.19 -7.99
C ARG A 27 11.61 -5.12 -9.03
N TRP A 28 10.95 -5.38 -10.16
CA TRP A 28 11.50 -6.24 -11.22
C TRP A 28 12.73 -5.64 -11.91
N PHE A 29 12.79 -4.32 -12.02
CA PHE A 29 13.89 -3.61 -12.66
C PHE A 29 14.86 -3.00 -11.64
N TRP A 30 14.81 -3.41 -10.37
CA TRP A 30 15.71 -2.89 -9.35
C TRP A 30 17.15 -3.36 -9.61
N PRO A 31 18.14 -2.45 -9.74
CA PRO A 31 19.50 -2.82 -10.09
C PRO A 31 20.37 -3.25 -8.89
N GLY A 32 19.93 -2.94 -7.66
CA GLY A 32 20.68 -3.21 -6.44
C GLY A 32 20.27 -4.51 -5.74
N ASP A 33 20.79 -4.70 -4.54
CA ASP A 33 20.46 -5.85 -3.71
C ASP A 33 19.00 -5.84 -3.28
N ILE A 34 18.41 -7.04 -3.22
CA ILE A 34 17.06 -7.28 -2.72
C ILE A 34 17.14 -8.13 -1.46
N PHE A 35 16.57 -7.63 -0.38
CA PHE A 35 16.40 -8.31 0.89
C PHE A 35 14.97 -8.87 1.00
N TYR A 36 14.83 -10.19 1.15
CA TYR A 36 13.51 -10.82 1.30
C TYR A 36 13.09 -10.88 2.77
N ASN A 37 12.18 -9.98 3.15
CA ASN A 37 11.71 -9.80 4.52
C ASN A 37 10.52 -10.72 4.85
N PRO A 38 10.66 -11.66 5.81
CA PRO A 38 9.56 -12.52 6.22
C PRO A 38 8.59 -11.85 7.20
N GLY A 39 8.99 -10.74 7.84
CA GLY A 39 8.23 -10.05 8.88
C GLY A 39 7.24 -9.02 8.33
N LEU A 40 6.60 -8.31 9.26
CA LEU A 40 5.80 -7.11 8.99
C LEU A 40 6.68 -5.84 9.01
N ALA A 41 6.06 -4.66 9.13
CA ALA A 41 6.78 -3.40 9.32
C ALA A 41 7.81 -3.50 10.46
N PHE A 42 8.95 -2.83 10.29
CA PHE A 42 10.11 -2.92 11.20
C PHE A 42 10.65 -4.35 11.37
N SER A 43 10.43 -5.21 10.38
CA SER A 43 10.83 -6.63 10.37
C SER A 43 10.30 -7.42 11.56
N TRP A 44 9.14 -7.04 12.10
CA TRP A 44 8.53 -7.78 13.21
C TRP A 44 8.16 -9.19 12.75
N GLN A 45 8.82 -10.19 13.35
CA GLN A 45 8.65 -11.58 12.98
C GLN A 45 7.41 -12.19 13.62
N LEU A 46 6.58 -12.80 12.78
CA LEU A 46 5.43 -13.62 13.18
C LEU A 46 5.43 -14.91 12.34
N PRO A 47 4.72 -15.96 12.77
CA PRO A 47 4.48 -17.12 11.93
C PRO A 47 3.85 -16.70 10.58
N SER A 48 4.26 -17.32 9.48
CA SER A 48 3.85 -16.91 8.12
C SER A 48 2.34 -16.80 7.94
N LEU A 49 1.57 -17.70 8.55
CA LEU A 49 0.11 -17.64 8.54
C LEU A 49 -0.44 -16.40 9.25
N ALA A 50 0.14 -16.02 10.40
CA ALA A 50 -0.26 -14.82 11.13
C ALA A 50 0.05 -13.56 10.31
N VAL A 51 1.20 -13.51 9.62
CA VAL A 51 1.54 -12.40 8.72
C VAL A 51 0.52 -12.24 7.60
N LEU A 52 0.10 -13.34 6.97
CA LEU A 52 -0.92 -13.34 5.93
C LEU A 52 -2.29 -12.89 6.46
N ILE A 53 -2.71 -13.40 7.62
CA ILE A 53 -3.98 -13.03 8.26
C ILE A 53 -4.00 -11.54 8.61
N VAL A 54 -2.94 -11.03 9.22
CA VAL A 54 -2.84 -9.61 9.60
C VAL A 54 -2.84 -8.72 8.36
N SER A 55 -2.02 -9.04 7.36
CA SER A 55 -1.92 -8.25 6.12
C SER A 55 -3.23 -8.27 5.32
N GLY A 56 -3.83 -9.44 5.15
CA GLY A 56 -5.10 -9.61 4.45
C GLY A 56 -6.27 -8.97 5.20
N GLY A 57 -6.31 -9.12 6.52
CA GLY A 57 -7.32 -8.49 7.38
C GLY A 57 -7.24 -6.97 7.34
N PHE A 58 -6.03 -6.41 7.34
CA PHE A 58 -5.83 -4.96 7.18
C PHE A 58 -6.33 -4.47 5.81
N LEU A 59 -6.03 -5.18 4.72
CA LEU A 59 -6.54 -4.83 3.40
C LEU A 59 -8.07 -4.90 3.33
N ALA A 60 -8.68 -5.94 3.90
CA ALA A 60 -10.12 -6.07 3.98
C ALA A 60 -10.74 -4.88 4.75
N LEU A 61 -10.12 -4.47 5.86
CA LEU A 61 -10.55 -3.32 6.65
C LEU A 61 -10.46 -2.02 5.85
N VAL A 62 -9.35 -1.76 5.16
CA VAL A 62 -9.18 -0.55 4.33
C VAL A 62 -10.18 -0.52 3.18
N GLY A 63 -10.38 -1.65 2.50
CA GLY A 63 -11.37 -1.78 1.42
C GLY A 63 -12.80 -1.56 1.90
N TRP A 64 -13.17 -2.18 3.02
CA TRP A 64 -14.49 -2.00 3.65
C TRP A 64 -14.71 -0.56 4.11
N TRP A 65 -13.72 0.03 4.78
CA TRP A 65 -13.77 1.42 5.24
C TRP A 65 -13.96 2.36 4.05
N PHE A 66 -13.15 2.22 3.01
CA PHE A 66 -13.29 3.05 1.82
C PHE A 66 -14.67 2.87 1.18
N TYR A 67 -15.16 1.64 1.01
CA TYR A 67 -16.48 1.40 0.43
C TYR A 67 -17.60 2.10 1.21
N THR A 68 -17.54 2.02 2.54
CA THR A 68 -18.51 2.63 3.47
C THR A 68 -18.44 4.15 3.44
N TYR A 69 -17.23 4.72 3.34
CA TYR A 69 -16.98 6.16 3.47
C TYR A 69 -16.52 6.83 2.16
N ARG A 70 -16.78 6.21 1.00
CA ARG A 70 -16.39 6.74 -0.34
C ARG A 70 -17.02 8.10 -0.69
N TRP A 71 -17.97 8.55 0.08
CA TRP A 71 -18.59 9.88 -0.05
C TRP A 71 -17.75 11.00 0.58
N LEU A 72 -16.71 10.69 1.37
CA LEU A 72 -15.82 11.69 1.98
C LEU A 72 -14.97 12.48 0.97
N GLY A 73 -14.95 12.05 -0.30
CA GLY A 73 -14.40 12.80 -1.42
C GLY A 73 -13.12 12.22 -2.03
N PRO A 74 -12.56 12.88 -3.06
CA PRO A 74 -11.52 12.30 -3.91
C PRO A 74 -10.17 12.11 -3.20
N ILE A 75 -9.83 12.93 -2.21
CA ILE A 75 -8.58 12.81 -1.45
C ILE A 75 -8.54 11.47 -0.70
N TRP A 76 -9.64 11.09 -0.05
CA TRP A 76 -9.76 9.80 0.65
C TRP A 76 -9.69 8.61 -0.31
N ALA A 77 -10.16 8.78 -1.54
CA ALA A 77 -10.01 7.76 -2.58
C ALA A 77 -8.57 7.53 -2.97
N VAL A 78 -7.80 8.60 -3.16
CA VAL A 78 -6.38 8.52 -3.51
C VAL A 78 -5.61 7.95 -2.33
N ALA A 79 -5.78 8.49 -1.13
CA ALA A 79 -5.11 7.98 0.07
C ALA A 79 -5.44 6.51 0.34
N GLY A 80 -6.72 6.13 0.29
CA GLY A 80 -7.14 4.74 0.46
C GLY A 80 -6.61 3.82 -0.65
N GLY A 81 -6.58 4.29 -1.90
CA GLY A 81 -6.03 3.54 -3.02
C GLY A 81 -4.52 3.32 -2.91
N MET A 82 -3.77 4.30 -2.39
CA MET A 82 -2.33 4.16 -2.11
C MET A 82 -2.07 3.13 -1.01
N ILE A 83 -2.81 3.22 0.10
CA ILE A 83 -2.67 2.29 1.23
C ILE A 83 -3.07 0.86 0.82
N PHE A 84 -4.22 0.72 0.16
CA PHE A 84 -4.71 -0.58 -0.31
C PHE A 84 -3.80 -1.17 -1.40
N GLY A 85 -3.40 -0.36 -2.39
CA GLY A 85 -2.53 -0.81 -3.47
C GLY A 85 -1.14 -1.22 -2.99
N GLY A 86 -0.53 -0.45 -2.08
CA GLY A 86 0.76 -0.82 -1.50
C GLY A 86 0.65 -2.10 -0.68
N GLY A 87 -0.35 -2.20 0.20
CA GLY A 87 -0.54 -3.42 0.99
C GLY A 87 -0.85 -4.65 0.12
N ALA A 88 -1.63 -4.48 -0.95
CA ALA A 88 -1.92 -5.55 -1.91
C ALA A 88 -0.67 -5.98 -2.70
N SER A 89 0.20 -5.03 -3.06
CA SER A 89 1.50 -5.33 -3.68
C SER A 89 2.36 -6.19 -2.75
N ASN A 90 2.50 -5.80 -1.48
CA ASN A 90 3.26 -6.59 -0.50
C ASN A 90 2.63 -7.96 -0.25
N LEU A 91 1.29 -8.05 -0.16
CA LEU A 91 0.61 -9.32 0.03
C LEU A 91 0.77 -10.25 -1.18
N LEU A 92 0.74 -9.71 -2.41
CA LEU A 92 1.02 -10.46 -3.63
C LEU A 92 2.42 -11.09 -3.59
N GLU A 93 3.43 -10.32 -3.20
CA GLU A 93 4.80 -10.83 -3.08
C GLU A 93 4.92 -11.97 -2.07
N ARG A 94 4.19 -11.91 -0.95
CA ARG A 94 4.18 -13.01 0.02
C ARG A 94 3.66 -14.31 -0.57
N PHE A 95 2.69 -14.26 -1.49
CA PHE A 95 2.24 -15.45 -2.20
C PHE A 95 3.25 -15.94 -3.24
N MET A 96 4.10 -15.06 -3.78
CA MET A 96 5.09 -15.38 -4.80
C MET A 96 6.44 -15.83 -4.24
N PHE A 97 6.81 -15.38 -3.03
CA PHE A 97 8.14 -15.56 -2.42
C PHE A 97 8.07 -16.24 -1.04
N ASP A 98 7.24 -17.27 -0.92
CA ASP A 98 7.15 -18.13 0.28
C ASP A 98 6.97 -17.33 1.59
N GLY A 99 6.04 -16.39 1.57
CA GLY A 99 5.68 -15.55 2.72
C GLY A 99 6.51 -14.27 2.89
N LYS A 100 7.44 -13.98 1.97
CA LYS A 100 8.38 -12.84 2.06
C LYS A 100 8.00 -11.69 1.13
N VAL A 101 8.49 -10.49 1.46
CA VAL A 101 8.39 -9.27 0.65
C VAL A 101 9.78 -8.84 0.23
N ALA A 102 9.93 -8.36 -1.01
CA ALA A 102 11.19 -7.86 -1.53
C ALA A 102 11.40 -6.39 -1.10
N ASP A 103 12.35 -6.18 -0.20
CA ASP A 103 12.81 -4.87 0.26
C ASP A 103 14.14 -4.51 -0.42
N TYR A 104 14.25 -3.30 -0.95
CA TYR A 104 15.38 -2.95 -1.84
C TYR A 104 15.83 -1.49 -1.76
N ILE A 105 15.08 -0.64 -1.05
CA ILE A 105 15.45 0.75 -0.75
C ILE A 105 16.03 0.79 0.66
N ASN A 106 17.34 0.99 0.76
CA ASN A 106 18.04 1.09 2.04
C ASN A 106 18.12 2.56 2.51
N PHE A 107 17.63 2.84 3.71
CA PHE A 107 17.75 4.13 4.36
C PHE A 107 18.85 4.10 5.41
N PHE A 108 20.04 4.59 5.05
CA PHE A 108 21.20 4.78 5.95
C PHE A 108 21.56 3.53 6.79
N ASN A 109 21.34 2.33 6.25
CA ASN A 109 21.47 1.03 6.93
C ASN A 109 20.62 0.87 8.21
N LEU A 110 19.62 1.74 8.42
CA LEU A 110 18.69 1.66 9.56
C LEU A 110 17.48 0.78 9.24
N THR A 111 16.99 0.86 8.00
CA THR A 111 15.85 0.06 7.53
C THR A 111 15.95 -0.14 6.02
N THR A 112 15.51 -1.30 5.55
CA THR A 112 15.30 -1.59 4.13
C THR A 112 13.81 -1.72 3.90
N THR A 113 13.32 -1.10 2.84
CA THR A 113 11.89 -1.04 2.51
C THR A 113 11.71 -1.11 1.00
N ASN A 114 10.48 -1.07 0.52
CA ASN A 114 10.18 -1.04 -0.91
C ASN A 114 9.28 0.13 -1.28
N LEU A 115 8.96 0.26 -2.56
CA LEU A 115 8.09 1.35 -3.00
C LEU A 115 6.67 1.24 -2.44
N ALA A 116 6.15 0.03 -2.25
CA ALA A 116 4.81 -0.18 -1.73
C ALA A 116 4.67 0.40 -0.31
N ASP A 117 5.65 0.16 0.56
CA ASP A 117 5.72 0.74 1.89
C ASP A 117 5.77 2.28 1.87
N LEU A 118 6.62 2.85 1.01
CA LEU A 118 6.71 4.31 0.85
C LEU A 118 5.37 4.90 0.41
N VAL A 119 4.68 4.26 -0.53
CA VAL A 119 3.37 4.70 -1.01
C VAL A 119 2.30 4.58 0.07
N ILE A 120 2.33 3.53 0.91
CA ILE A 120 1.47 3.42 2.10
C ILE A 120 1.71 4.60 3.04
N VAL A 121 2.97 4.92 3.37
CA VAL A 121 3.32 6.05 4.25
C VAL A 121 2.83 7.38 3.69
N VAL A 122 3.01 7.61 2.38
CA VAL A 122 2.49 8.82 1.72
C VAL A 122 0.96 8.85 1.77
N GLY A 123 0.28 7.73 1.54
CA GLY A 123 -1.18 7.62 1.64
C GLY A 123 -1.70 7.94 3.04
N ILE A 124 -1.03 7.42 4.08
CA ILE A 124 -1.32 7.75 5.49
C ILE A 124 -1.11 9.26 5.73
N GLY A 125 0.00 9.82 5.27
CA GLY A 125 0.27 11.26 5.40
C GLY A 125 -0.80 12.14 4.75
N LEU A 126 -1.29 11.75 3.56
CA LEU A 126 -2.41 12.43 2.89
C LEU A 126 -3.71 12.36 3.70
N ALA A 127 -4.02 11.20 4.28
CA ALA A 127 -5.18 11.01 5.15
C ALA A 127 -5.09 11.88 6.41
N LEU A 128 -3.94 11.86 7.10
CA LEU A 128 -3.70 12.66 8.31
C LEU A 128 -3.78 14.16 8.03
N LYS A 129 -3.15 14.64 6.93
CA LYS A 129 -3.26 16.03 6.50
C LYS A 129 -4.72 16.42 6.22
N ARG A 130 -5.50 15.51 5.64
CA ARG A 130 -6.92 15.75 5.38
C ARG A 130 -7.73 15.86 6.66
N ILE A 131 -7.42 15.06 7.68
CA ILE A 131 -8.04 15.15 9.01
C ILE A 131 -7.69 16.50 9.66
N TRP A 132 -6.41 16.86 9.68
CA TRP A 132 -5.93 18.10 10.30
C TRP A 132 -6.60 19.36 9.74
N ASN A 133 -6.77 19.43 8.42
CA ASN A 133 -7.38 20.59 7.76
C ASN A 133 -8.90 20.72 7.97
N HIS A 134 -9.54 19.77 8.65
CA HIS A 134 -10.96 19.74 8.94
C HIS A 134 -11.28 19.75 10.45
N GLN A 135 -10.26 19.99 11.28
CA GLN A 135 -10.44 20.46 12.65
C GLN A 135 -10.54 21.98 12.67
#